data_AF-A0A914Z820-F1
#
_entry.id   AF-A0A914Z820-F1
#
_cell.length_a   1.000
_cell.length_b   1.000
_cell.length_c   1.000
_cell.angle_alpha   90.00
_cell.angle_beta   90.00
_cell.angle_gamma   90.00
#
_symmetry.space_group_name_H-M   'P 1'
#
loop_
_entity.id
_entity.type
_entity.pdbx_description
1 polymer ?
#
loop_
_entity_poly.entity_id
_entity_poly.type
_entity_poly.pdbx_seq_one_letter_code
_entity_poly.pdbx_strand_id
1 'polypeptide(L)'
;MFNKIALAASAAVLFSGTAMAADAIVYNEPAPVAVANTFSWEGAYVGANAGYGFGKMKMEDEFTTKPRGFVGGVQAGYNWQFDQIVAGIEADFQG
;
A
#
# COMPACT_ATOMS: atom_id res chain seq x y z
N MET A 1 -14.64 -21.59 -2.65
CA MET A 1 -13.42 -20.95 -3.18
C MET A 1 -12.98 -19.74 -2.32
N PHE A 2 -13.26 -19.74 -1.01
CA PHE A 2 -13.01 -18.57 -0.13
C PHE A 2 -11.76 -18.69 0.76
N ASN A 3 -11.09 -19.85 0.80
CA ASN A 3 -9.98 -20.08 1.75
C ASN A 3 -8.61 -19.55 1.30
N LYS A 4 -8.44 -19.17 0.02
CA LYS A 4 -7.12 -18.78 -0.51
C LYS A 4 -6.80 -17.29 -0.31
N ILE A 5 -7.82 -16.44 -0.20
CA ILE A 5 -7.64 -14.99 -0.01
C ILE A 5 -7.28 -14.68 1.45
N ALA A 6 -7.89 -15.39 2.41
CA ALA A 6 -7.58 -15.25 3.83
C ALA A 6 -6.12 -15.61 4.18
N LEU A 7 -5.50 -16.52 3.41
CA LEU A 7 -4.11 -16.95 3.63
C LEU A 7 -3.07 -15.93 3.11
N ALA A 8 -3.42 -15.16 2.08
CA ALA A 8 -2.54 -14.11 1.56
C ALA A 8 -2.51 -12.87 2.46
N ALA A 9 -3.65 -12.51 3.06
CA ALA A 9 -3.74 -11.40 4.00
C ALA A 9 -2.97 -11.64 5.32
N SER A 10 -2.88 -12.90 5.77
CA SER A 10 -2.15 -13.28 6.97
C SER A 10 -0.63 -13.29 6.79
N ALA A 11 -0.13 -13.46 5.57
CA ALA A 11 1.31 -13.44 5.27
C ALA A 11 1.91 -12.02 5.35
N ALA A 12 1.15 -10.98 5.03
CA ALA A 12 1.65 -9.59 5.05
C ALA A 12 1.94 -9.07 6.48
N VAL A 13 1.20 -9.56 7.48
CA VAL A 13 1.43 -9.22 8.91
C VAL A 13 2.76 -9.78 9.42
N LEU A 14 3.27 -10.86 8.82
CA LEU A 14 4.53 -11.48 9.23
C LEU A 14 5.78 -10.72 8.76
N PHE A 15 5.65 -9.74 7.86
CA PHE A 15 6.76 -8.93 7.35
C PHE A 15 6.82 -7.52 7.94
N SER A 16 5.95 -7.16 8.91
CA SER A 16 6.11 -5.91 9.67
C SER A 16 7.23 -6.10 10.70
N GLY A 17 8.48 -5.97 10.26
CA GLY A 17 9.65 -6.04 11.13
C GLY A 17 9.60 -4.96 12.21
N THR A 18 9.95 -5.33 13.44
CA THR A 18 10.15 -4.37 14.53
C THR A 18 11.36 -3.50 14.19
N ALA A 19 11.21 -2.18 14.25
CA ALA A 19 12.35 -1.26 14.16
C ALA A 19 13.23 -1.47 15.41
N MET A 20 14.47 -1.91 15.22
CA MET A 20 15.45 -2.02 16.31
C MET A 20 16.19 -0.69 16.47
N ALA A 21 15.87 0.07 17.52
CA ALA A 21 16.70 1.20 17.95
C ALA A 21 17.94 0.65 18.68
N ALA A 22 19.13 1.12 18.31
CA ALA A 22 20.40 0.75 18.95
C ALA A 22 20.58 1.42 20.33
N ASP A 23 21.34 0.77 21.22
CA ASP A 23 21.54 1.08 22.64
C ASP A 23 22.34 2.39 22.94
N ALA A 24 22.22 2.85 24.18
CA ALA A 24 22.29 4.22 24.69
C ALA A 24 23.68 4.86 24.91
N ILE A 25 23.73 6.20 24.83
CA ILE A 25 24.68 7.03 25.62
C ILE A 25 23.89 8.11 26.36
N VAL A 26 23.93 8.09 27.70
CA VAL A 26 23.31 9.12 28.55
C VAL A 26 24.21 10.35 28.58
N TYR A 27 23.88 11.35 27.77
CA TYR A 27 24.37 12.72 27.93
C TYR A 27 23.25 13.56 28.54
N ASN A 28 23.62 14.37 29.53
CA ASN A 28 22.75 15.32 30.22
C ASN A 28 21.91 16.13 29.22
N GLU A 29 20.59 15.89 29.16
CA GLU A 29 19.74 16.37 28.05
C GLU A 29 19.39 17.85 28.23
N PRO A 30 19.80 18.74 27.29
CA PRO A 30 19.21 20.06 27.15
C PRO A 30 17.70 19.91 26.89
N ALA A 31 16.88 20.87 27.34
CA ALA A 31 15.40 20.82 27.21
C ALA A 31 14.95 20.17 25.89
N PRO A 32 13.99 19.22 25.90
CA PRO A 32 13.65 18.42 24.73
C PRO A 32 13.34 19.34 23.56
N VAL A 33 14.26 19.39 22.60
CA VAL A 33 14.00 20.04 21.33
C VAL A 33 12.97 19.16 20.66
N ALA A 34 11.76 19.67 20.43
CA ALA A 34 10.75 18.96 19.67
C ALA A 34 11.40 18.53 18.35
N VAL A 35 11.70 17.24 18.22
CA VAL A 35 12.25 16.67 17.01
C VAL A 35 11.10 16.75 16.01
N ALA A 36 11.12 17.79 15.18
CA ALA A 36 10.20 17.86 14.06
C ALA A 36 10.34 16.55 13.29
N ASN A 37 9.21 15.88 13.01
CA ASN A 37 9.20 14.72 12.15
C ASN A 37 9.98 15.08 10.88
N THR A 38 11.16 14.49 10.72
CA THR A 38 12.08 14.80 9.60
C THR A 38 11.48 14.38 8.27
N PHE A 39 10.45 13.53 8.32
CA PHE A 39 9.64 13.09 7.21
C PHE A 39 8.15 13.12 7.59
N SER A 40 7.32 13.72 6.75
CA SER A 40 5.86 13.75 6.89
C SER A 40 5.22 13.18 5.62
N TRP A 41 4.20 12.36 5.81
CA TRP A 41 3.33 11.84 4.77
C TRP A 41 2.21 12.82 4.39
N GLU A 42 2.11 13.97 5.08
CA GLU A 42 1.12 15.00 4.79
C GLU A 42 1.36 15.63 3.42
N GLY A 43 0.29 15.77 2.64
CA GLY A 43 0.32 16.45 1.35
C GLY A 43 -0.44 15.73 0.25
N ALA A 44 -0.46 16.37 -0.92
CA ALA A 44 -1.07 15.83 -2.12
C ALA A 44 -0.15 14.80 -2.80
N TYR A 45 -0.75 13.76 -3.38
CA TYR A 45 -0.05 12.79 -4.21
C TYR A 45 -0.86 12.42 -5.45
N VAL A 46 -0.17 11.92 -6.46
CA VAL A 46 -0.74 11.37 -7.70
C VAL A 46 0.02 10.11 -8.08
N GLY A 47 -0.67 9.12 -8.61
CA GLY A 47 -0.14 7.83 -9.03
C GLY A 47 -0.77 7.35 -10.32
N ALA A 48 -0.11 6.39 -10.97
CA ALA A 48 -0.62 5.70 -12.14
C ALA A 48 -0.20 4.22 -12.09
N ASN A 49 -1.03 3.36 -12.66
CA ASN A 49 -0.77 1.94 -12.78
C ASN A 49 -1.08 1.45 -14.20
N ALA A 50 -0.41 0.38 -14.62
CA ALA A 50 -0.66 -0.28 -15.90
C ALA A 50 -0.39 -1.78 -15.77
N GLY A 51 -1.14 -2.59 -16.51
CA GLY A 51 -1.07 -4.03 -16.49
C GLY A 51 -1.55 -4.65 -17.80
N TYR A 52 -1.23 -5.92 -17.99
CA TYR A 52 -1.72 -6.72 -19.10
C TYR A 52 -2.20 -8.06 -18.57
N GLY A 53 -3.50 -8.33 -18.76
CA GLY A 53 -4.15 -9.56 -18.31
C GLY A 53 -4.32 -10.55 -19.45
N PHE A 54 -4.16 -11.83 -19.17
CA PHE A 54 -4.47 -12.92 -20.09
C PHE A 54 -5.00 -14.13 -19.31
N GLY A 55 -5.94 -14.87 -19.92
CA GLY A 55 -6.56 -16.03 -19.30
C GLY A 55 -7.02 -17.08 -20.31
N LYS A 56 -7.41 -18.25 -19.81
CA LYS A 56 -8.10 -19.29 -20.58
C LYS A 56 -9.30 -19.74 -19.75
N MET A 57 -10.51 -19.64 -20.30
CA MET A 57 -11.73 -20.12 -19.66
C MET A 57 -12.34 -21.20 -20.55
N LYS A 58 -12.74 -22.33 -19.94
CA LYS A 58 -13.51 -23.39 -20.59
C LYS A 58 -14.95 -23.25 -20.12
N MET A 59 -15.88 -23.03 -21.05
CA MET A 59 -17.32 -23.03 -20.76
C MET A 59 -17.89 -24.44 -20.95
N GLU A 60 -19.01 -24.73 -20.28
CA GLU A 60 -19.66 -26.05 -20.28
C GLU A 60 -20.06 -26.54 -21.68
N ASP A 61 -20.36 -25.62 -22.61
CA ASP A 61 -20.70 -25.92 -24.01
C ASP A 61 -19.46 -26.08 -24.93
N GLU A 62 -18.33 -26.56 -24.39
CA GLU A 62 -17.08 -26.83 -25.13
C GLU A 62 -16.39 -25.60 -25.77
N PHE A 63 -16.93 -24.40 -25.57
CA PHE A 63 -16.32 -23.16 -26.03
C PHE A 63 -15.18 -22.73 -25.10
N THR A 64 -13.95 -22.67 -25.65
CA THR A 64 -12.79 -22.14 -24.93
C THR A 64 -12.52 -20.70 -25.35
N THR A 65 -12.63 -19.76 -24.41
CA THR A 65 -12.29 -18.35 -24.66
C THR A 65 -10.95 -17.97 -24.02
N LYS A 66 -10.19 -17.11 -24.69
CA LYS A 66 -8.87 -16.65 -24.25
C LYS A 66 -8.88 -15.13 -24.09
N PRO A 67 -9.47 -14.59 -23.01
CA PRO A 67 -9.52 -13.15 -22.81
C PRO A 67 -8.09 -12.63 -22.61
N ARG A 68 -7.81 -11.51 -23.26
CA ARG A 68 -6.57 -10.74 -23.08
C ARG A 68 -6.87 -9.27 -23.25
N GLY A 69 -6.19 -8.42 -22.48
CA GLY A 69 -6.41 -6.99 -22.52
C GLY A 69 -5.39 -6.23 -21.69
N PHE A 70 -5.22 -4.96 -22.03
CA PHE A 70 -4.53 -3.99 -21.17
C PHE A 70 -5.49 -3.49 -20.11
N VAL A 71 -4.94 -3.18 -18.96
CA VAL A 71 -5.61 -2.45 -17.88
C VAL A 71 -4.68 -1.35 -17.40
N GLY A 72 -5.22 -0.26 -16.92
CA GLY A 72 -4.44 0.81 -16.33
C GLY A 72 -5.31 1.86 -15.69
N GLY A 73 -4.71 2.65 -14.83
CA GLY A 73 -5.44 3.63 -14.04
C GLY A 73 -4.56 4.74 -13.52
N VAL A 74 -5.22 5.75 -12.97
CA VAL A 74 -4.61 6.87 -12.29
C VAL A 74 -5.32 7.08 -10.96
N GLN A 75 -4.60 7.60 -9.97
CA GLN A 75 -5.15 7.95 -8.68
C GLN A 75 -4.54 9.26 -8.18
N ALA A 76 -5.28 10.01 -7.39
CA ALA A 76 -4.79 11.20 -6.71
C ALA A 76 -5.45 11.34 -5.35
N GLY A 77 -4.74 11.92 -4.40
CA GLY A 77 -5.24 12.04 -3.05
C GLY A 77 -4.51 13.09 -2.21
N TYR A 78 -4.97 13.24 -0.98
CA TYR A 78 -4.36 14.09 0.03
C TYR A 78 -4.32 13.36 1.37
N ASN A 79 -3.17 13.37 2.03
CA ASN A 79 -2.96 12.77 3.34
C ASN A 79 -2.78 13.86 4.39
N TRP A 80 -3.32 13.60 5.59
CA TRP A 80 -3.07 14.32 6.83
C TRP A 80 -2.37 13.39 7.82
N GLN A 81 -1.35 13.89 8.52
CA GLN A 81 -0.60 13.12 9.51
C GLN A 81 -0.75 13.72 10.91
N PHE A 82 -1.10 12.88 11.88
CA PHE A 82 -1.19 13.19 13.30
C PHE A 82 -0.28 12.24 14.07
N ASP A 83 0.91 12.70 14.47
CA ASP A 83 1.99 11.89 15.04
C ASP A 83 2.32 10.65 14.19
N GLN A 84 1.90 9.46 14.64
CA GLN A 84 2.13 8.16 14.01
C GLN A 84 0.96 7.69 13.12
N ILE A 85 -0.13 8.46 13.07
CA ILE A 85 -1.33 8.12 12.31
C ILE A 85 -1.36 8.95 11.03
N VAL A 86 -1.63 8.30 9.90
CA VAL A 86 -1.87 8.96 8.60
C VAL A 86 -3.28 8.60 8.14
N ALA A 87 -4.06 9.61 7.79
CA ALA A 87 -5.41 9.46 7.22
C ALA A 87 -5.53 10.33 5.98
N GLY A 88 -6.32 9.92 4.99
CA GLY A 88 -6.39 10.63 3.72
C GLY A 88 -7.67 10.35 2.94
N ILE A 89 -7.84 11.13 1.87
CA ILE A 89 -8.84 10.90 0.84
C ILE A 89 -8.14 10.58 -0.48
N GLU A 90 -8.73 9.68 -1.25
CA GLU A 90 -8.22 9.26 -2.56
C GLU A 90 -9.39 9.24 -3.56
N ALA A 91 -9.08 9.62 -4.80
CA ALA A 91 -9.92 9.39 -5.96
C ALA A 91 -9.11 8.59 -6.99
N ASP A 92 -9.71 7.55 -7.53
CA ASP A 92 -9.10 6.68 -8.54
C ASP A 92 -9.96 6.55 -9.79
N PHE A 93 -9.31 6.22 -10.90
CA PHE A 93 -9.93 5.85 -12.16
C PHE A 93 -9.19 4.66 -12.78
N GLN A 94 -9.93 3.62 -13.16
CA GLN A 94 -9.38 2.38 -13.72
C GLN A 94 -10.10 2.00 -15.03
N GLY A 95 -9.33 1.58 -16.02
CA GLY A 95 -9.78 0.99 -17.28
C GLY A 95 -8.89 -0.15 -17.75
#